data_AF-A0A1F1UAD2-F1
#
_entry.id   AF-A0A1F1UAD2-F1
#
_cell.length_a   1.000
_cell.length_b   1.000
_cell.length_c   1.000
_cell.angle_alpha   90.00
_cell.angle_beta   90.00
_cell.angle_gamma   90.00
#
_symmetry.space_group_name_H-M   'P 1'
#
loop_
_entity.id
_entity.type
_entity.pdbx_description
1 polymer ?
#
loop_
_entity_poly.entity_id
_entity_poly.type
_entity_poly.pdbx_seq_one_letter_code
_entity_poly.pdbx_strand_id
1 'polypeptide(L)'
;MKAFTNTRRPGARLIAGLSMVGLAGALLTGCSGDNNPDGKLCDDATKALKDAGIEKPTEVLQIEDSAKMSKLGQDLKAAAENSKSDLAEPVNLLGKSAELAAKVKEDPSNADQLKSEMDEIGEQLRDEDNGEKAKELSKKCDAFKN
;
A
#
# COMPACT_ATOMS: atom_id res chain seq x y z
N MET A 1 1.58 -72.81 1.09
CA MET A 1 1.22 -71.37 1.15
C MET A 1 2.14 -70.72 2.17
N LYS A 2 3.08 -69.89 1.71
CA LYS A 2 4.11 -69.26 2.54
C LYS A 2 3.98 -67.75 2.43
N ALA A 3 4.03 -67.11 3.60
CA ALA A 3 3.65 -65.74 3.87
C ALA A 3 4.64 -64.69 3.32
N PHE A 4 4.06 -63.51 3.16
CA PHE A 4 4.54 -62.25 2.60
C PHE A 4 5.99 -61.85 2.89
N THR A 5 6.66 -61.43 1.82
CA THR A 5 7.72 -60.43 1.79
C THR A 5 7.12 -59.05 2.16
N ASN A 6 7.86 -58.21 2.89
CA ASN A 6 8.62 -57.12 2.28
C ASN A 6 9.25 -56.19 3.33
N THR A 7 10.54 -56.03 3.12
CA THR A 7 11.52 -55.09 3.66
C THR A 7 11.21 -53.61 3.48
N ARG A 8 11.80 -52.81 4.39
CA ARG A 8 12.29 -51.42 4.24
C ARG A 8 11.28 -50.35 3.80
N ARG A 9 10.90 -49.50 4.75
CA ARG A 9 10.28 -48.19 4.52
C ARG A 9 11.28 -47.21 3.89
N PRO A 10 10.99 -46.62 2.71
CA PRO A 10 11.68 -45.45 2.21
C PRO A 10 10.77 -44.20 2.27
N GLY A 11 11.38 -43.06 2.58
CA GLY A 11 10.93 -41.77 2.09
C GLY A 11 9.89 -41.05 2.94
N ALA A 12 10.37 -40.22 3.87
CA ALA A 12 9.65 -39.03 4.30
C ALA A 12 9.42 -38.13 3.07
N ARG A 13 8.22 -38.20 2.49
CA ARG A 13 7.73 -37.20 1.54
C ARG A 13 7.11 -36.08 2.37
N LEU A 14 7.90 -35.05 2.67
CA LEU A 14 7.35 -33.78 3.14
C LEU A 14 6.66 -33.12 1.94
N ILE A 15 5.34 -33.03 2.04
CA ILE A 15 4.48 -32.27 1.14
C ILE A 15 4.78 -30.79 1.42
N ALA A 16 5.69 -30.20 0.65
CA ALA A 16 5.85 -28.74 0.60
C ALA A 16 4.73 -28.18 -0.28
N GLY A 17 3.55 -28.08 0.32
CA GLY A 17 2.36 -27.54 -0.29
C GLY A 17 1.46 -26.99 0.79
N LEU A 18 1.69 -25.74 1.19
CA LEU A 18 0.69 -24.86 1.79
C LEU A 18 1.21 -23.42 1.77
N SER A 19 0.57 -22.66 0.88
CA SER A 19 0.40 -21.22 0.90
C SER A 19 0.25 -20.67 2.32
N MET A 20 1.08 -19.68 2.70
CA MET A 20 0.77 -18.57 3.61
C MET A 20 2.10 -17.98 4.13
N VAL A 21 2.60 -16.98 3.42
CA VAL A 21 3.29 -15.86 4.07
C VAL A 21 2.30 -14.71 3.87
N GLY A 22 1.28 -14.51 4.70
CA GLY A 22 1.33 -14.56 6.16
C GLY A 22 2.02 -13.27 6.61
N LEU A 23 1.27 -12.17 6.65
CA LEU A 23 1.68 -10.87 7.20
C LEU A 23 2.37 -11.08 8.55
N ALA A 24 3.69 -11.04 8.59
CA ALA A 24 4.47 -11.03 9.81
C ALA A 24 5.74 -10.21 9.59
N GLY A 25 5.51 -8.91 9.43
CA GLY A 25 6.54 -7.86 9.50
C GLY A 25 6.08 -6.78 10.47
N ALA A 26 5.73 -7.20 11.69
CA ALA A 26 5.72 -6.33 12.86
C ALA A 26 7.00 -6.65 13.63
N LEU A 27 7.97 -5.74 13.59
CA LEU A 27 8.94 -5.42 14.64
C LEU A 27 10.12 -4.61 14.05
N LEU A 28 10.41 -3.48 14.70
CA LEU A 28 11.63 -2.65 14.62
C LEU A 28 11.60 -1.32 13.85
N THR A 29 10.53 -0.53 13.97
CA THR A 29 10.68 0.94 14.08
C THR A 29 9.63 1.51 15.04
N GLY A 30 10.06 1.86 16.25
CA GLY A 30 9.41 2.87 17.10
C GLY A 30 7.95 2.65 17.50
N CYS A 31 7.69 1.73 18.43
CA CYS A 31 6.47 1.79 19.23
C CYS A 31 6.53 3.00 20.17
N SER A 32 6.00 4.14 19.74
CA SER A 32 5.33 5.06 20.66
C SER A 32 3.84 4.83 20.43
N GLY A 33 3.21 4.11 21.37
CA GLY A 33 1.76 3.99 21.42
C GLY A 33 1.14 5.33 21.76
N ASP A 34 1.00 6.19 20.76
CA ASP A 34 0.13 7.33 20.82
C ASP A 34 -1.18 6.93 20.14
N ASN A 35 -2.30 7.09 20.83
CA ASN A 35 -3.63 7.09 20.20
C ASN A 35 -3.82 8.31 19.26
N ASN A 36 -2.71 8.86 18.74
CA ASN A 36 -2.68 9.98 17.84
C ASN A 36 -3.04 9.45 16.44
N PRO A 37 -4.22 9.81 15.90
CA PRO A 37 -4.66 9.35 14.60
C PRO A 37 -3.66 9.75 13.49
N ASP A 38 -2.99 10.90 13.64
CA ASP A 38 -2.00 11.38 12.68
C ASP A 38 -0.74 10.50 12.68
N GLY A 39 -0.28 10.05 13.85
CA GLY A 39 0.88 9.16 13.97
C GLY A 39 0.63 7.82 13.27
N LYS A 40 -0.57 7.25 13.48
CA LYS A 40 -0.98 6.03 12.77
C LYS A 40 -1.04 6.22 11.25
N LEU A 41 -1.64 7.32 10.79
CA LEU A 41 -1.67 7.64 9.36
C LEU A 41 -0.25 7.71 8.79
N CYS A 42 0.66 8.38 9.49
CA CYS A 42 2.06 8.53 9.09
C CYS A 42 2.76 7.17 8.96
N ASP A 43 2.64 6.32 9.98
CA ASP A 43 3.32 5.03 10.02
C ASP A 43 2.80 4.09 8.93
N ASP A 44 1.48 3.96 8.81
CA ASP A 44 0.86 3.07 7.83
C ASP A 44 1.11 3.56 6.39
N ALA A 45 1.03 4.88 6.13
CA ALA A 45 1.32 5.43 4.82
C ALA A 45 2.82 5.36 4.45
N THR A 46 3.72 5.62 5.40
CA THR A 46 5.17 5.47 5.19
C THR A 46 5.53 4.02 4.90
N LYS A 47 4.88 3.08 5.59
CA LYS A 47 5.05 1.65 5.33
C LYS A 47 4.60 1.30 3.92
N ALA A 48 3.45 1.79 3.48
CA ALA A 48 2.95 1.56 2.12
C ALA A 48 3.97 2.02 1.06
N LEU A 49 4.54 3.22 1.21
CA LEU A 49 5.58 3.75 0.31
C LEU A 49 6.82 2.85 0.28
N LYS A 50 7.33 2.44 1.45
CA LYS A 50 8.50 1.55 1.56
C LYS A 50 8.25 0.17 0.96
N ASP A 51 7.07 -0.41 1.17
CA ASP A 51 6.68 -1.71 0.60
C ASP A 51 6.59 -1.63 -0.94
N ALA A 52 6.28 -0.46 -1.49
CA ALA A 52 6.34 -0.18 -2.91
C ALA A 52 7.76 0.14 -3.44
N GLY A 53 8.74 0.28 -2.53
CA GLY A 53 10.14 0.57 -2.86
C GLY A 53 10.42 2.03 -3.17
N ILE A 54 9.56 2.95 -2.72
CA ILE A 54 9.73 4.39 -2.88
C ILE A 54 9.87 5.07 -1.53
N GLU A 55 10.56 6.20 -1.50
CA GLU A 55 10.79 6.98 -0.28
C GLU A 55 9.83 8.16 -0.18
N LYS A 56 9.35 8.67 -1.33
CA LYS A 56 8.51 9.87 -1.40
C LYS A 56 7.22 9.65 -2.21
N PRO A 57 6.10 10.28 -1.79
CA PRO A 57 4.85 10.29 -2.56
C PRO A 57 4.98 10.75 -4.02
N THR A 58 5.92 11.65 -4.32
CA THR A 58 6.17 12.13 -5.69
C THR A 58 6.71 11.05 -6.63
N GLU A 59 7.19 9.94 -6.07
CA GLU A 59 7.75 8.81 -6.81
C GLU A 59 6.70 7.74 -7.15
N VAL A 60 5.46 7.88 -6.66
CA VAL A 60 4.35 6.94 -6.94
C VAL A 60 4.19 6.69 -8.44
N LEU A 61 4.26 7.74 -9.27
CA LEU A 61 4.13 7.63 -10.72
C LEU A 61 5.34 7.00 -11.42
N GLN A 62 6.47 6.86 -10.72
CA GLN A 62 7.68 6.21 -11.24
C GLN A 62 7.64 4.68 -11.07
N ILE A 63 6.66 4.14 -10.34
CA ILE A 63 6.48 2.70 -10.20
C ILE A 63 6.07 2.11 -11.55
N GLU A 64 6.93 1.30 -12.15
CA GLU A 64 6.68 0.69 -13.46
C GLU A 64 5.60 -0.40 -13.39
N ASP A 65 5.66 -1.24 -12.36
CA ASP A 65 4.80 -2.39 -12.12
C ASP A 65 3.39 -1.95 -11.67
N SER A 66 2.38 -2.24 -12.51
CA SER A 66 0.98 -1.87 -12.23
C SER A 66 0.43 -2.54 -10.99
N ALA A 67 0.83 -3.80 -10.70
CA ALA A 67 0.38 -4.51 -9.52
C ALA A 67 0.95 -3.90 -8.23
N LYS A 68 2.23 -3.47 -8.25
CA LYS A 68 2.83 -2.72 -7.13
C LYS A 68 2.16 -1.36 -6.94
N MET A 69 1.89 -0.64 -8.02
CA MET A 69 1.22 0.67 -7.97
C MET A 69 -0.23 0.53 -7.45
N SER A 70 -0.95 -0.50 -7.90
CA SER A 70 -2.31 -0.83 -7.43
C SER A 70 -2.30 -1.18 -5.94
N LYS A 71 -1.37 -2.04 -5.51
CA LYS A 71 -1.20 -2.39 -4.10
C LYS A 71 -0.87 -1.17 -3.24
N LEU A 72 0.06 -0.32 -3.68
CA LEU A 72 0.37 0.93 -2.99
C LEU A 72 -0.88 1.80 -2.82
N GLY A 73 -1.69 1.91 -3.88
CA GLY A 73 -2.95 2.63 -3.83
C GLY A 73 -3.92 2.09 -2.78
N GLN A 74 -4.06 0.76 -2.72
CA GLN A 74 -4.87 0.08 -1.71
C GLN A 74 -4.34 0.30 -0.29
N ASP A 75 -3.04 0.17 -0.09
CA ASP A 75 -2.40 0.31 1.22
C ASP A 75 -2.50 1.76 1.75
N LEU A 76 -2.37 2.76 0.87
CA LEU A 76 -2.55 4.19 1.24
C LEU A 76 -4.00 4.52 1.60
N LYS A 77 -4.98 4.01 0.84
CA LYS A 77 -6.40 4.18 1.21
C LYS A 77 -6.71 3.48 2.54
N ALA A 78 -6.18 2.29 2.75
CA ALA A 78 -6.34 1.57 4.00
C ALA A 78 -5.71 2.34 5.18
N ALA A 79 -4.54 2.95 4.99
CA ALA A 79 -3.92 3.82 5.99
C ALA A 79 -4.83 5.01 6.34
N ALA A 80 -5.38 5.68 5.33
CA ALA A 80 -6.32 6.78 5.50
C ALA A 80 -7.57 6.35 6.29
N GLU A 81 -8.26 5.30 5.85
CA GLU A 81 -9.50 4.78 6.45
C GLU A 81 -9.30 4.31 7.90
N ASN A 82 -8.16 3.69 8.21
CA ASN A 82 -7.89 3.10 9.53
C ASN A 82 -7.32 4.09 10.55
N SER A 83 -6.89 5.28 10.12
CA SER A 83 -6.24 6.27 10.98
C SER A 83 -7.23 7.11 11.81
N LYS A 84 -8.43 7.40 11.28
CA LYS A 84 -9.36 8.43 11.80
C LYS A 84 -8.75 9.84 11.89
N SER A 85 -7.69 10.12 11.13
CA SER A 85 -7.03 11.43 11.11
C SER A 85 -7.79 12.41 10.23
N ASP A 86 -7.85 13.68 10.65
CA ASP A 86 -8.34 14.77 9.81
C ASP A 86 -7.44 15.05 8.60
N LEU A 87 -6.22 14.49 8.60
CA LEU A 87 -5.22 14.58 7.53
C LEU A 87 -5.28 13.39 6.56
N ALA A 88 -6.25 12.48 6.73
CA ALA A 88 -6.34 11.25 5.95
C ALA A 88 -6.69 11.48 4.47
N GLU A 89 -7.43 12.55 4.14
CA GLU A 89 -7.96 12.73 2.79
C GLU A 89 -6.89 12.92 1.70
N PRO A 90 -5.83 13.73 1.90
CA PRO A 90 -4.72 13.77 0.95
C PRO A 90 -4.05 12.39 0.70
N VAL A 91 -3.95 11.54 1.72
CA VAL A 91 -3.39 10.18 1.60
C VAL A 91 -4.34 9.26 0.85
N ASN A 92 -5.64 9.37 1.12
CA ASN A 92 -6.70 8.65 0.42
C ASN A 92 -6.72 9.00 -1.09
N LEU A 93 -6.66 10.29 -1.41
CA LEU A 93 -6.61 10.80 -2.78
C LEU A 93 -5.34 10.34 -3.51
N LEU A 94 -4.19 10.35 -2.84
CA LEU A 94 -2.96 9.77 -3.38
C LEU A 94 -3.15 8.27 -3.68
N GLY A 95 -3.76 7.52 -2.76
CA GLY A 95 -4.06 6.11 -2.96
C GLY A 95 -4.98 5.85 -4.16
N LYS A 96 -6.04 6.65 -4.31
CA LYS A 96 -6.94 6.60 -5.48
C LYS A 96 -6.19 6.90 -6.79
N SER A 97 -5.32 7.92 -6.80
CA SER A 97 -4.55 8.26 -8.00
C SER A 97 -3.60 7.13 -8.43
N ALA A 98 -2.99 6.43 -7.47
CA ALA A 98 -2.13 5.28 -7.73
C ALA A 98 -2.93 4.11 -8.34
N GLU A 99 -4.11 3.80 -7.80
CA GLU A 99 -4.98 2.75 -8.38
C GLU A 99 -5.45 3.09 -9.80
N LEU A 100 -5.83 4.34 -10.05
CA LEU A 100 -6.24 4.77 -11.39
C LEU A 100 -5.07 4.69 -12.37
N ALA A 101 -3.89 5.16 -11.97
CA ALA A 101 -2.69 5.05 -12.79
C ALA A 101 -2.33 3.58 -13.10
N ALA A 102 -2.52 2.67 -12.14
CA ALA A 102 -2.36 1.24 -12.38
C ALA A 102 -3.38 0.70 -13.39
N LYS A 103 -4.66 1.08 -13.27
CA LYS A 103 -5.71 0.70 -14.22
C LYS A 103 -5.45 1.22 -15.63
N VAL A 104 -4.93 2.44 -15.78
CA VAL A 104 -4.55 3.01 -17.09
C VAL A 104 -3.49 2.16 -17.78
N LYS A 105 -2.54 1.59 -17.01
CA LYS A 105 -1.50 0.71 -17.54
C LYS A 105 -2.04 -0.66 -17.95
N GLU A 106 -3.02 -1.18 -17.21
CA GLU A 106 -3.61 -2.51 -17.45
C GLU A 106 -4.66 -2.51 -18.55
N ASP A 107 -5.47 -1.45 -18.64
CA ASP A 107 -6.54 -1.30 -19.62
C ASP A 107 -6.51 0.10 -20.27
N PRO A 108 -5.67 0.30 -21.30
CA PRO A 108 -5.57 1.57 -22.00
C PRO A 108 -6.85 1.95 -22.76
N SER A 109 -7.79 1.02 -22.95
CA SER A 109 -9.06 1.25 -23.65
C SER A 109 -9.97 2.24 -22.90
N ASN A 110 -9.83 2.29 -21.58
CA ASN A 110 -10.58 3.18 -20.69
C ASN A 110 -9.76 4.41 -20.26
N ALA A 111 -8.60 4.65 -20.89
CA ALA A 111 -7.64 5.66 -20.45
C ALA A 111 -8.23 7.07 -20.37
N ASP A 112 -9.15 7.47 -21.27
CA ASP A 112 -9.71 8.82 -21.25
C ASP A 112 -10.65 9.05 -20.07
N GLN A 113 -11.46 8.05 -19.70
CA GLN A 113 -12.28 8.12 -18.48
C GLN A 113 -11.39 8.15 -17.23
N LEU A 114 -10.40 7.25 -17.17
CA LEU A 114 -9.50 7.17 -16.01
C LEU A 114 -8.65 8.44 -15.85
N LYS A 115 -8.26 9.10 -16.95
CA LYS A 115 -7.60 10.40 -16.91
C LYS A 115 -8.53 11.49 -16.35
N SER A 116 -9.80 11.51 -16.75
CA SER A 116 -10.79 12.44 -16.19
C SER A 116 -10.91 12.26 -14.67
N GLU A 117 -10.99 11.00 -14.20
CA GLU A 117 -11.04 10.70 -12.75
C GLU A 117 -9.72 11.12 -12.05
N MET A 118 -8.56 10.96 -12.70
CA MET A 118 -7.28 11.45 -12.17
C MET A 118 -7.22 12.99 -12.10
N ASP A 119 -7.79 13.68 -13.09
CA ASP A 119 -7.86 15.15 -13.11
C ASP A 119 -8.75 15.66 -11.98
N GLU A 120 -9.91 15.04 -11.73
CA GLU A 120 -10.80 15.36 -10.60
C GLU A 120 -10.12 15.15 -9.24
N ILE A 121 -9.32 14.09 -9.08
CA ILE A 121 -8.50 13.89 -7.88
C ILE A 121 -7.42 14.97 -7.78
N GLY A 122 -6.83 15.36 -8.90
CA GLY A 122 -5.84 16.43 -8.97
C GLY A 122 -6.43 17.79 -8.58
N GLU A 123 -7.69 18.06 -8.92
CA GLU A 123 -8.44 19.23 -8.45
C GLU A 123 -8.68 19.15 -6.95
N GLN A 124 -9.16 18.01 -6.45
CA GLN A 124 -9.37 17.77 -5.02
C GLN A 124 -8.08 17.97 -4.20
N LEU A 125 -6.93 17.49 -4.70
CA LEU A 125 -5.64 17.70 -4.04
C LEU A 125 -5.17 19.15 -4.05
N ARG A 126 -5.67 19.98 -4.98
CA ARG A 126 -5.35 21.41 -5.09
C ARG A 126 -6.34 22.30 -4.34
N ASP A 127 -7.49 21.78 -3.93
CA ASP A 127 -8.41 22.50 -3.06
C ASP A 127 -7.71 22.99 -1.80
N GLU A 128 -8.09 24.18 -1.32
CA GLU A 128 -7.42 24.86 -0.22
C GLU A 128 -7.35 23.98 1.04
N ASP A 129 -8.47 23.34 1.41
CA ASP A 129 -8.57 22.46 2.58
C ASP A 129 -7.62 21.24 2.48
N ASN A 130 -7.58 20.56 1.33
CA ASN A 130 -6.67 19.44 1.13
C ASN A 130 -5.21 19.88 1.03
N GLY A 131 -4.95 21.07 0.46
CA GLY A 131 -3.64 21.69 0.44
C GLY A 131 -3.12 22.03 1.85
N GLU A 132 -3.99 22.52 2.74
CA GLU A 132 -3.65 22.75 4.15
C GLU A 132 -3.41 21.44 4.90
N LYS A 133 -4.29 20.45 4.73
CA LYS A 133 -4.11 19.11 5.32
C LYS A 133 -2.82 18.44 4.86
N ALA A 134 -2.48 18.53 3.58
CA ALA A 134 -1.23 17.98 3.05
C ALA A 134 0.01 18.69 3.61
N LYS A 135 -0.04 20.02 3.80
CA LYS A 135 1.03 20.79 4.48
C LYS A 135 1.15 20.41 5.95
N GLU A 136 0.03 20.20 6.63
CA GLU A 136 0.02 19.78 8.03
C GLU A 136 0.57 18.36 8.18
N LEU A 137 0.21 17.47 7.25
CA LEU A 137 0.74 16.12 7.15
C LEU A 137 2.25 16.12 6.93
N SER A 138 2.78 16.95 6.02
CA SER A 138 4.23 17.01 5.75
C SER A 138 5.05 17.54 6.93
N LYS A 139 4.46 18.38 7.80
CA LYS A 139 5.14 18.78 9.06
C LYS A 139 5.25 17.62 10.04
N LYS A 140 4.25 16.73 10.06
CA LYS A 140 4.12 15.62 11.02
C LYS A 140 4.72 14.32 10.52
N CYS A 141 4.78 14.11 9.20
CA CYS A 141 5.24 12.89 8.54
C CYS A 141 6.48 13.16 7.67
N ASP A 142 7.61 12.59 8.06
CA ASP A 142 8.87 12.75 7.30
C ASP A 142 8.77 12.24 5.86
N ALA A 143 8.04 11.14 5.62
CA ALA A 143 7.88 10.59 4.27
C ALA A 143 7.12 11.54 3.33
N PHE A 144 6.32 12.45 3.86
CA PHE A 144 5.54 13.44 3.09
C PHE A 144 6.19 14.82 3.10
N LYS A 145 7.41 14.96 3.65
CA LYS A 145 8.21 16.18 3.51
C LYS A 145 8.67 16.31 2.06
N ASN A 146 8.25 17.39 1.42
CA ASN A 146 8.79 17.83 0.12
C ASN A 146 10.12 18.54 0.30
#